data_AF-A0A6N8X9K3-F1
#
_entry.id   AF-A0A6N8X9K3-F1
#
_cell.length_a   1.000
_cell.length_b   1.000
_cell.length_c   1.000
_cell.angle_alpha   90.00
_cell.angle_beta   90.00
_cell.angle_gamma   90.00
#
_symmetry.space_group_name_H-M   'P 1'
#
loop_
_entity.id
_entity.type
_entity.pdbx_description
1 polymer ?
#
loop_
_entity_poly.entity_id
_entity_poly.type
_entity_poly.pdbx_seq_one_letter_code
_entity_poly.pdbx_strand_id
1 'polypeptide(L)'
;WADCPVGNDADVQAALIRVYREDPKLSAFCESLVDLDEGMQEWRYRHLRMVQRTIGTKTGTGGSSGAEYLLSTVLAGPFFPDLWEIRDRF
;
A
#
# COMPACT_ATOMS: atom_id res chain seq x y z
N TRP A 1 3.81 16.56 7.24
CA TRP A 1 3.27 15.31 6.65
C TRP A 1 4.37 14.31 6.28
N ALA A 2 5.66 14.66 6.34
CA ALA A 2 6.77 13.72 6.11
C ALA A 2 7.24 12.94 7.37
N ASP A 3 6.80 13.33 8.57
CA ASP A 3 7.28 12.77 9.85
C ASP A 3 6.29 11.84 10.57
N CYS A 4 5.19 11.45 9.93
CA CYS A 4 4.31 10.43 10.52
C CYS A 4 4.85 9.07 10.08
N PRO A 5 5.38 8.23 10.98
CA PRO A 5 5.74 6.87 10.63
C PRO A 5 4.45 6.15 10.27
N VAL A 6 4.17 6.06 8.97
CA VAL A 6 3.10 5.22 8.44
C VAL A 6 3.56 3.78 8.63
N GLY A 7 3.12 3.17 9.74
CA GLY A 7 3.39 1.78 10.07
C GLY A 7 4.24 1.54 11.31
N ASN A 8 3.98 0.38 11.92
CA ASN A 8 4.66 -0.19 13.07
C ASN A 8 4.37 0.51 14.40
N ASP A 9 3.17 1.07 14.55
CA ASP A 9 2.70 1.58 15.84
C ASP A 9 2.05 0.45 16.64
N ALA A 10 2.69 0.07 17.74
CA ALA A 10 2.25 -1.04 18.59
C ALA A 10 0.86 -0.80 19.21
N ASP A 11 0.51 0.45 19.52
CA ASP A 11 -0.78 0.79 20.11
C ASP A 11 -1.88 0.70 19.05
N VAL A 12 -1.60 1.13 17.81
CA VAL A 12 -2.51 0.95 16.66
C VAL A 12 -2.74 -0.52 16.37
N GLN A 13 -1.67 -1.33 16.33
CA GLN A 13 -1.77 -2.78 16.10
C GLN A 13 -2.59 -3.48 17.19
N ALA A 14 -2.39 -3.13 18.46
CA ALA A 14 -3.17 -3.68 19.57
C ALA A 14 -4.65 -3.30 19.46
N ALA A 15 -4.96 -2.05 19.08
CA ALA A 15 -6.33 -1.60 18.86
C ALA A 15 -6.99 -2.33 17.67
N LEU A 16 -6.26 -2.53 16.57
CA LEU A 16 -6.74 -3.29 15.41
C LEU A 16 -7.02 -4.75 15.78
N ILE A 17 -6.12 -5.43 16.48
CA ILE A 17 -6.35 -6.82 16.94
C ILE A 17 -7.62 -6.90 17.79
N ARG A 18 -7.84 -5.93 18.68
CA ARG A 18 -9.08 -5.86 19.48
C ARG A 18 -10.31 -5.71 18.59
N VAL A 19 -10.27 -4.81 17.61
CA VAL A 19 -11.36 -4.60 16.64
C VAL A 19 -11.69 -5.89 15.90
N TYR A 20 -10.68 -6.62 15.40
CA TYR A 20 -10.89 -7.88 14.69
C TYR A 20 -11.52 -8.98 15.57
N ARG A 21 -11.34 -8.93 16.89
CA ARG A 21 -11.92 -9.90 17.83
C ARG A 21 -13.31 -9.53 18.32
N GLU A 22 -13.57 -8.24 18.50
CA GLU A 22 -14.74 -7.74 19.25
C GLU A 22 -15.82 -7.13 18.36
N ASP A 23 -15.47 -6.61 17.18
CA ASP A 23 -16.41 -5.90 16.30
C ASP A 23 -16.36 -6.42 14.85
N PRO A 24 -17.29 -7.31 14.46
CA PRO A 24 -17.36 -7.83 13.10
C PRO A 24 -17.58 -6.78 12.01
N LYS A 25 -18.27 -5.66 12.32
CA LYS A 25 -18.55 -4.61 11.32
C LYS A 25 -17.29 -3.80 11.03
N LEU A 26 -16.57 -3.42 12.08
CA LEU A 26 -15.30 -2.71 11.92
C LEU A 26 -14.23 -3.62 11.33
N SER A 27 -14.21 -4.91 11.67
CA SER A 27 -13.34 -5.89 11.01
C SER A 27 -13.61 -5.97 9.50
N ALA A 28 -14.87 -6.06 9.07
CA ALA A 28 -15.20 -6.06 7.64
C ALA A 28 -14.80 -4.76 6.92
N PHE A 29 -14.87 -3.61 7.62
CA PHE A 29 -14.37 -2.35 7.11
C PHE A 29 -12.85 -2.36 6.95
N CYS A 30 -12.11 -2.88 7.93
CA CYS A 30 -10.65 -3.05 7.85
C CYS A 30 -10.25 -3.96 6.68
N GLU A 31 -10.98 -5.05 6.44
CA GLU A 31 -10.75 -5.91 5.27
C GLU A 31 -11.00 -5.16 3.94
N SER A 32 -12.03 -4.32 3.88
CA SER A 32 -12.29 -3.49 2.69
C SER A 32 -11.15 -2.50 2.41
N LEU A 33 -10.45 -2.02 3.44
CA LEU A 33 -9.26 -1.18 3.27
C LEU A 33 -8.05 -1.97 2.76
N VAL A 34 -7.92 -3.23 3.15
CA VAL A 34 -6.87 -4.12 2.65
C VAL A 34 -7.11 -4.41 1.17
N ASP A 35 -8.34 -4.77 0.79
CA ASP A 35 -8.73 -5.00 -0.61
C ASP A 35 -8.43 -3.76 -1.48
N LEU A 36 -8.69 -2.56 -0.97
CA LEU A 36 -8.38 -1.31 -1.65
C LEU A 36 -6.87 -1.14 -1.88
N ASP A 37 -6.06 -1.46 -0.87
CA ASP A 37 -4.62 -1.33 -0.91
C ASP A 37 -3.98 -2.33 -1.89
N GLU A 38 -4.46 -3.58 -1.89
CA GLU A 38 -4.09 -4.58 -2.89
C GLU A 38 -4.43 -4.10 -4.31
N GLY A 39 -5.65 -3.59 -4.51
CA GLY A 39 -6.09 -3.03 -5.79
C GLY A 39 -5.23 -1.86 -6.27
N MET A 40 -4.77 -0.99 -5.35
CA MET A 40 -3.84 0.09 -5.70
C MET A 40 -2.48 -0.47 -6.12
N GLN A 41 -1.93 -1.41 -5.36
CA GLN A 41 -0.62 -1.99 -5.66
C GLN A 41 -0.62 -2.71 -7.01
N GLU A 42 -1.70 -3.44 -7.31
CA GLU A 42 -1.91 -4.03 -8.62
C GLU A 42 -1.98 -2.96 -9.72
N TRP A 43 -2.74 -1.88 -9.50
CA TRP A 43 -2.81 -0.78 -10.46
C TRP A 43 -1.44 -0.15 -10.71
N ARG A 44 -0.65 0.15 -9.66
CA ARG A 44 0.70 0.70 -9.79
C ARG A 44 1.61 -0.22 -10.60
N TYR A 45 1.55 -1.53 -10.34
CA TYR A 45 2.31 -2.51 -11.09
C TYR A 45 1.91 -2.56 -12.56
N ARG A 46 0.60 -2.68 -12.85
CA ARG A 46 0.09 -2.71 -14.24
C ARG A 46 0.44 -1.42 -14.98
N HIS A 47 0.38 -0.28 -14.30
CA HIS A 47 0.78 1.02 -14.87
C HIS A 47 2.28 1.06 -15.19
N LEU A 48 3.14 0.62 -14.27
CA LEU A 48 4.58 0.47 -14.51
C LEU A 48 4.85 -0.39 -15.74
N ARG A 49 4.24 -1.58 -15.83
CA ARG A 49 4.43 -2.50 -16.96
C ARG A 49 3.94 -1.88 -18.27
N MET A 50 2.84 -1.12 -18.24
CA MET A 50 2.32 -0.38 -19.39
C MET A 50 3.30 0.69 -19.88
N VAL A 51 3.93 1.44 -18.97
CA VAL A 51 4.93 2.45 -19.32
C VAL A 51 6.19 1.79 -19.88
N GLN A 52 6.71 0.75 -19.22
CA GLN A 52 7.87 -0.01 -19.68
C GLN A 52 7.70 -0.59 -21.08
N ARG A 53 6.54 -1.19 -21.41
CA ARG A 53 6.29 -1.74 -22.76
C ARG A 53 6.16 -0.67 -23.84
N THR A 54 5.77 0.55 -23.48
CA THR A 54 5.45 1.61 -24.45
C THR A 54 6.67 2.49 -24.74
N ILE A 55 7.42 2.89 -23.70
CA ILE A 55 8.55 3.82 -23.84
C ILE A 55 9.88 3.27 -23.33
N GLY A 56 9.91 2.04 -22.81
CA GLY A 56 11.11 1.46 -22.21
C GLY A 56 11.55 2.21 -20.96
N THR A 57 12.82 2.61 -20.93
CA THR A 57 13.46 3.36 -19.84
C THR A 57 13.59 4.85 -20.13
N LYS A 58 12.88 5.37 -21.14
CA LYS A 58 12.91 6.80 -21.46
C LYS A 58 12.30 7.63 -20.33
N THR A 59 12.84 8.83 -20.16
CA THR A 59 12.30 9.87 -19.28
C THR A 59 10.83 10.12 -19.60
N GLY A 60 10.00 10.23 -18.57
CA GLY A 60 8.59 10.54 -18.71
C GLY A 60 8.38 11.95 -19.24
N THR A 61 7.26 12.20 -19.91
CA THR A 61 6.90 13.53 -20.42
C THR A 61 6.74 14.59 -19.32
N GLY A 62 6.49 14.16 -18.08
CA GLY A 62 6.46 15.01 -16.89
C GLY A 62 7.83 15.29 -16.26
N GLY A 63 8.94 14.93 -16.92
CA GLY A 63 10.31 15.15 -16.41
C GLY A 63 10.77 14.15 -15.35
N SER A 64 9.95 13.14 -15.00
CA SER A 64 10.37 12.04 -14.13
C SER A 64 11.28 11.06 -14.86
N SER A 65 12.01 10.22 -14.12
CA SER A 65 12.77 9.08 -14.68
C SER A 65 11.88 7.99 -15.33
N GLY A 66 10.58 8.24 -15.51
CA GLY A 66 9.65 7.37 -16.21
C GLY A 66 9.38 6.10 -15.43
N ALA A 67 9.74 4.95 -16.00
CA ALA A 67 9.52 3.64 -15.39
C ALA A 67 10.24 3.49 -14.03
N GLU A 68 11.40 4.12 -13.84
CA GLU A 68 12.14 4.02 -12.58
C GLU A 68 11.45 4.75 -11.43
N TYR A 69 10.89 5.93 -11.69
CA TYR A 69 10.04 6.63 -10.71
C TYR A 69 8.80 5.80 -10.36
N LEU A 70 8.14 5.19 -11.34
CA LEU A 70 6.98 4.33 -11.06
C LEU A 70 7.35 3.08 -10.27
N LEU A 71 8.52 2.50 -10.53
CA LEU A 71 9.04 1.39 -9.73
C LEU A 71 9.23 1.81 -8.27
N SER A 72 9.76 3.00 -7.98
CA SER A 72 9.91 3.45 -6.59
C SER A 72 8.56 3.58 -5.89
N THR A 73 7.48 3.97 -6.60
CA THR A 73 6.13 4.00 -6.01
C THR A 73 5.54 2.62 -5.72
N VAL A 74 5.89 1.60 -6.51
CA VAL A 74 5.49 0.21 -6.24
C VAL A 74 6.24 -0.31 -5.01
N LEU A 75 7.53 0.02 -4.91
CA LEU A 75 8.41 -0.37 -3.81
C LEU A 75 8.16 0.41 -2.51
N ALA A 76 7.43 1.53 -2.56
CA ALA A 76 7.07 2.31 -1.38
C ALA A 76 6.17 1.55 -0.38
N GLY A 77 5.60 0.42 -0.80
CA GLY A 77 4.83 -0.46 0.06
C GLY A 77 3.35 -0.10 0.18
N PRO A 78 2.63 -0.79 1.07
CA PRO A 78 1.21 -0.59 1.31
C PRO A 78 0.90 0.78 1.93
N PHE A 79 -0.30 1.31 1.70
CA PHE A 79 -0.77 2.53 2.38
C PHE A 79 -1.11 2.29 3.85
N PHE A 80 -1.53 1.07 4.21
CA PHE A 80 -1.96 0.71 5.56
C PHE A 80 -1.08 -0.41 6.15
N PRO A 81 0.22 -0.16 6.38
CA PRO A 81 1.16 -1.18 6.84
C PRO A 81 0.72 -1.89 8.14
N ASP A 82 0.12 -1.19 9.11
CA ASP A 82 -0.34 -1.85 10.35
C ASP A 82 -1.46 -2.86 10.13
N LEU A 83 -2.32 -2.68 9.10
CA LEU A 83 -3.31 -3.70 8.74
C LEU A 83 -2.65 -4.96 8.17
N TRP A 84 -1.49 -4.83 7.54
CA TRP A 84 -0.71 -5.97 7.06
C TRP A 84 0.06 -6.64 8.20
N GLU A 85 0.71 -5.87 9.07
CA GLU A 85 1.51 -6.38 10.19
C GLU A 85 0.70 -7.18 11.23
N ILE A 86 -0.56 -6.81 11.48
CA ILE A 86 -1.39 -7.58 12.41
C ILE A 86 -1.73 -8.98 11.88
N ARG A 87 -1.59 -9.24 10.58
CA ARG A 87 -1.91 -10.55 9.98
C ARG A 87 -0.99 -11.65 10.48
N ASP A 88 0.26 -11.32 10.77
CA ASP A 88 1.25 -12.24 11.36
C ASP A 88 1.01 -12.50 12.86
N ARG A 89 0.04 -11.82 13.47
CA ARG A 89 -0.29 -11.90 14.91
C ARG A 89 -1.63 -12.56 15.20
N PHE A 90 -2.33 -13.06 14.18
CA PHE A 90 -3.52 -13.88 14.34
C PHE A 90 -3.18 -15.34 14.68
#